data_AF-A0A5M3MZK1-F1
#
_entry.id   AF-A0A5M3MZK1-F1
#
_cell.length_a   1.000
_cell.length_b   1.000
_cell.length_c   1.000
_cell.angle_alpha   90.00
_cell.angle_beta   90.00
_cell.angle_gamma   90.00
#
_symmetry.space_group_name_H-M   'P 1'
#
loop_
_entity.id
_entity.type
_entity.pdbx_description
1 polymer ?
#
loop_
_entity_poly.entity_id
_entity_poly.type
_entity_poly.pdbx_seq_one_letter_code
_entity_poly.pdbx_strand_id
1 'polypeptide(L)'
;MCRGLRDLIWSLAPLEERERGRDEKYAEHGWDKGICKTPLYPPSITCTNSQCGHANKGVEMRDYDKMGRAIILTLNGGVKFTKVVNLTCAGCRRSYRHNYYVHSDSKTRTYYPGPNLPQYIQLDEHHYAETELYLCDKLCHGF
;
A
#
# COMPACT_ATOMS: atom_id res chain seq x y z
N MET A 1 -6.47 -34.13 -16.02
CA MET A 1 -6.20 -33.41 -14.76
C MET A 1 -5.71 -34.44 -13.74
N CYS A 2 -4.48 -34.31 -13.22
CA CYS A 2 -3.84 -35.35 -12.40
C CYS A 2 -4.49 -35.48 -11.01
N ARG A 3 -4.83 -36.71 -10.58
CA ARG A 3 -5.48 -37.00 -9.29
C ARG A 3 -4.67 -36.46 -8.09
N GLY A 4 -3.34 -36.55 -8.13
CA GLY A 4 -2.49 -36.03 -7.06
C GLY A 4 -2.59 -34.52 -6.82
N LEU A 5 -2.95 -33.72 -7.84
CA LEU A 5 -3.19 -32.28 -7.65
C LEU A 5 -4.49 -32.02 -6.89
N ARG A 6 -5.53 -32.82 -7.17
CA ARG A 6 -6.82 -32.72 -6.49
C ARG A 6 -6.66 -33.04 -5.01
N ASP A 7 -6.02 -34.16 -4.68
CA ASP A 7 -5.83 -34.59 -3.29
C ASP A 7 -4.97 -33.60 -2.50
N LEU A 8 -3.96 -33.01 -3.15
CA LEU A 8 -3.17 -31.93 -2.57
C LEU A 8 -4.04 -30.70 -2.27
N ILE A 9 -4.85 -30.23 -3.23
CA ILE A 9 -5.71 -29.04 -3.05
C ILE A 9 -6.66 -29.23 -1.86
N TRP A 10 -7.26 -30.41 -1.71
CA TRP A 10 -8.18 -30.70 -0.60
C TRP A 10 -7.48 -30.93 0.74
N SER A 11 -6.18 -31.25 0.74
CA SER A 11 -5.37 -31.41 1.95
C SER A 11 -4.80 -30.09 2.50
N LEU A 12 -4.88 -29.00 1.74
CA LEU A 12 -4.39 -27.71 2.18
C LEU A 12 -5.33 -27.13 3.25
N ALA A 13 -4.74 -26.58 4.31
CA ALA A 13 -5.48 -25.78 5.27
C ALA A 13 -6.25 -24.64 4.54
N PRO A 14 -7.36 -24.17 5.11
CA PRO A 14 -8.10 -23.02 4.59
C PRO A 14 -7.17 -21.83 4.31
N LEU A 15 -7.50 -21.04 3.29
CA LEU A 15 -6.65 -19.93 2.83
C LEU A 15 -6.32 -18.95 3.97
N GLU A 16 -7.31 -18.63 4.80
CA GLU A 16 -7.20 -17.74 5.94
C GLU A 16 -6.17 -18.23 6.97
N GLU A 17 -6.20 -19.52 7.30
CA GLU A 17 -5.24 -20.13 8.23
C GLU A 17 -3.82 -20.10 7.65
N ARG A 18 -3.68 -20.36 6.35
CA ARG A 18 -2.40 -20.28 5.64
C ARG A 18 -1.90 -18.83 5.53
N GLU A 19 -2.80 -17.86 5.48
CA GLU A 19 -2.47 -16.43 5.48
C GLU A 19 -2.02 -15.96 6.85
N ARG A 20 -2.73 -16.36 7.91
CA ARG A 20 -2.34 -16.09 9.29
C ARG A 20 -0.96 -16.68 9.61
N GLY A 21 -0.74 -17.95 9.27
CA GLY A 21 0.57 -18.58 9.47
C GLY A 21 1.71 -17.97 8.63
N ARG A 22 1.39 -17.28 7.52
CA ARG A 22 2.38 -16.46 6.79
C ARG A 22 2.63 -15.14 7.49
N ASP A 23 1.58 -14.46 7.96
CA ASP A 23 1.68 -13.18 8.64
C ASP A 23 2.49 -13.28 9.94
N GLU A 24 2.29 -14.36 10.70
CA GLU A 24 3.09 -14.70 11.89
C GLU A 24 4.57 -14.85 11.54
N LYS A 25 4.91 -15.58 10.47
CA LYS A 25 6.31 -15.72 10.02
C LYS A 25 6.94 -14.40 9.57
N TYR A 26 6.15 -13.52 8.95
CA TYR A 26 6.62 -12.17 8.62
C TYR A 26 6.85 -11.32 9.87
N ALA A 27 5.98 -11.44 10.87
CA ALA A 27 6.15 -10.75 12.15
C ALA A 27 7.39 -11.25 12.90
N GLU A 28 7.60 -12.57 12.94
CA GLU A 28 8.69 -13.20 13.68
C GLU A 28 10.07 -13.00 13.02
N HIS A 29 10.13 -13.02 11.68
CA HIS A 29 11.43 -13.05 10.97
C HIS A 29 11.61 -11.96 9.92
N GLY A 30 10.50 -11.38 9.43
CA GLY A 30 10.53 -10.43 8.32
C GLY A 30 10.94 -9.04 8.74
N TRP A 31 10.49 -8.59 9.92
CA TRP A 31 10.64 -7.20 10.36
C TRP A 31 12.11 -6.81 10.54
N ASP A 32 12.89 -7.63 11.25
CA ASP A 32 14.32 -7.39 11.48
C ASP A 32 15.13 -7.42 10.18
N LYS A 33 14.65 -8.17 9.18
CA LYS A 33 15.26 -8.25 7.84
C LYS A 33 14.76 -7.16 6.89
N GLY A 34 13.85 -6.29 7.34
CA GLY A 34 13.21 -5.27 6.51
C GLY A 34 12.36 -5.86 5.38
N ILE A 35 11.82 -7.07 5.54
CA ILE A 35 10.93 -7.71 4.59
C ILE A 35 9.49 -7.46 5.04
N CYS A 36 8.67 -6.88 4.17
CA CYS A 36 7.24 -6.68 4.42
C CYS A 36 6.40 -7.39 3.37
N LYS A 37 5.27 -7.97 3.79
CA LYS A 37 4.32 -8.66 2.90
C LYS A 37 3.60 -7.67 1.96
N THR A 38 3.25 -6.50 2.47
CA THR A 38 2.39 -5.53 1.76
C THR A 38 3.05 -4.17 1.72
N PRO A 39 4.04 -3.94 0.84
CA PRO A 39 4.60 -2.60 0.64
C PRO A 39 3.56 -1.67 -0.01
N LEU A 40 3.52 -0.43 0.44
CA LEU A 40 2.61 0.61 -0.07
C LEU A 40 3.30 1.43 -1.14
N TYR A 41 2.76 1.40 -2.35
CA TYR A 41 3.24 2.16 -3.50
C TYR A 41 2.22 3.22 -3.92
N PRO A 42 2.65 4.28 -4.62
CA PRO A 42 1.73 5.15 -5.33
C PRO A 42 1.00 4.38 -6.44
N PRO A 43 -0.21 4.79 -6.85
CA PRO A 43 -0.99 4.08 -7.88
C PRO A 43 -0.34 4.04 -9.27
N SER A 44 0.66 4.88 -9.53
CA SER A 44 1.41 4.89 -10.78
C SER A 44 2.90 5.05 -10.50
N ILE A 45 3.71 4.33 -11.27
CA ILE A 45 5.16 4.46 -11.31
C ILE A 45 5.65 5.48 -12.34
N THR A 46 4.72 6.06 -13.12
CA THR A 46 5.00 7.10 -14.12
C THR A 46 4.27 8.40 -13.77
N CYS A 47 4.72 9.52 -14.34
CA CYS A 47 4.10 10.80 -14.05
C CYS A 47 2.72 10.91 -14.71
N THR A 48 1.68 11.12 -13.89
CA THR A 48 0.29 11.30 -14.34
C THR A 48 -0.08 12.77 -14.62
N ASN A 49 0.85 13.71 -14.41
CA ASN A 49 0.60 15.12 -14.70
C ASN A 49 0.63 15.37 -16.21
N SER A 50 -0.53 15.52 -16.86
CA SER A 50 -0.63 15.73 -18.31
C SER A 50 0.14 16.96 -18.83
N GLN A 51 0.42 17.95 -17.97
CA GLN A 51 1.22 19.12 -18.31
C GLN A 51 2.75 18.90 -18.20
N CYS A 52 3.18 17.75 -17.70
CA CYS A 52 4.59 17.42 -17.57
C CYS A 52 5.12 16.84 -18.88
N GLY A 53 6.28 17.32 -19.34
CA GLY A 53 6.96 16.75 -20.51
C GLY A 53 7.42 15.29 -20.37
N HIS A 54 7.31 14.68 -19.18
CA HIS A 54 7.56 13.25 -18.96
C HIS A 54 6.28 12.40 -18.95
N ALA A 55 5.10 13.03 -18.93
CA ALA A 55 3.85 12.30 -18.99
C ALA A 55 3.73 11.55 -20.31
N ASN A 56 3.16 10.34 -20.26
CA ASN A 56 2.95 9.44 -21.40
C ASN A 56 4.22 9.00 -22.16
N LYS A 57 5.42 9.30 -21.64
CA LYS A 57 6.70 8.84 -22.23
C LYS A 57 7.20 7.51 -21.66
N GLY A 58 6.45 6.89 -20.74
CA GLY A 58 6.87 5.67 -20.04
C GLY A 58 8.10 5.86 -19.14
N VAL A 59 8.46 7.11 -18.81
CA VAL A 59 9.60 7.38 -17.92
C VAL A 59 9.20 7.06 -16.49
N GLU A 60 9.86 6.06 -15.92
CA GLU A 60 9.68 5.69 -14.52
C GLU A 60 10.17 6.81 -13.59
N MET A 61 9.34 7.08 -12.60
CA MET A 61 9.69 7.98 -11.50
C MET A 61 10.68 7.30 -10.57
N ARG A 62 11.51 8.10 -9.91
CA ARG A 62 12.53 7.57 -9.00
C ARG A 62 12.10 7.78 -7.56
N ASP A 63 12.49 6.84 -6.71
CA ASP A 63 12.48 7.09 -5.28
C ASP A 63 13.67 7.99 -4.94
N TYR A 64 13.38 9.23 -4.56
CA TYR A 64 14.38 10.19 -4.07
C TYR A 64 14.35 10.31 -2.55
N ASP A 65 13.30 9.79 -1.91
CA ASP A 65 13.20 9.74 -0.46
C ASP A 65 13.77 8.41 0.03
N LYS A 66 14.06 8.29 1.32
CA LYS A 66 14.27 6.96 1.89
C LYS A 66 12.92 6.27 1.96
N MET A 67 12.85 5.01 1.52
CA MET A 67 11.69 4.14 1.78
C MET A 67 11.25 4.27 3.24
N GLY A 68 10.02 4.73 3.44
CA GLY A 68 9.44 4.95 4.76
C GLY A 68 9.13 3.62 5.44
N ARG A 69 9.15 3.63 6.78
CA ARG A 69 8.64 2.53 7.60
C ARG A 69 7.34 2.98 8.24
N ALA A 70 6.34 2.10 8.20
CA ALA A 70 5.03 2.35 8.76
C ALA A 70 4.40 1.05 9.28
N ILE A 71 3.25 1.19 9.94
CA ILE A 71 2.39 0.06 10.31
C ILE A 71 1.01 0.22 9.68
N ILE A 72 0.38 -0.91 9.39
CA ILE A 72 -0.99 -1.03 8.89
C ILE A 72 -1.84 -1.64 10.00
N LEU A 73 -2.87 -0.93 10.40
CA LEU A 73 -3.94 -1.42 11.26
C LEU A 73 -4.95 -2.18 10.39
N THR A 74 -5.08 -3.47 10.65
CA THR A 74 -6.01 -4.35 9.91
C THR A 74 -7.13 -4.81 10.82
N LEU A 75 -8.32 -5.05 10.27
CA LEU A 75 -9.50 -5.44 11.05
C LEU A 75 -9.33 -6.84 11.65
N ASN A 76 -8.90 -7.80 10.84
CA ASN A 76 -8.82 -9.22 11.21
C ASN A 76 -7.39 -9.76 11.35
N GLY A 77 -6.38 -8.97 10.97
CA GLY A 77 -4.98 -9.42 10.91
C GLY A 77 -4.04 -8.72 11.88
N GLY A 78 -4.57 -7.94 12.84
CA GLY A 78 -3.78 -7.16 13.78
C GLY A 78 -2.95 -6.05 13.13
N VAL A 79 -1.84 -5.69 13.78
CA VAL A 79 -0.90 -4.66 13.29
C VAL A 79 0.16 -5.30 12.40
N LYS A 80 0.38 -4.74 11.21
CA LYS A 80 1.36 -5.26 10.23
C LYS A 80 2.41 -4.21 9.90
N PHE A 81 3.68 -4.58 9.93
CA PHE A 81 4.75 -3.73 9.41
C PHE A 81 4.66 -3.57 7.88
N THR A 82 4.91 -2.37 7.39
CA THR A 82 4.98 -2.07 5.96
C THR A 82 6.12 -1.12 5.62
N LYS A 83 6.52 -1.16 4.34
CA LYS A 83 7.36 -0.15 3.70
C LYS A 83 6.51 0.76 2.84
N VAL A 84 6.77 2.06 2.93
CA VAL A 84 6.11 3.08 2.13
C VAL A 84 7.08 3.58 1.07
N VAL A 85 6.70 3.44 -0.19
CA VAL A 85 7.47 3.91 -1.33
C VAL A 85 6.87 5.22 -1.83
N ASN A 86 7.73 6.21 -2.03
CA ASN A 86 7.32 7.52 -2.52
C ASN A 86 8.11 7.80 -3.79
N LEU A 87 7.42 8.17 -4.86
CA LEU A 87 8.06 8.33 -6.17
C LEU A 87 8.00 9.78 -6.59
N THR A 88 9.12 10.33 -7.04
CA THR A 88 9.19 11.71 -7.50
C THR A 88 9.52 11.77 -8.99
N CYS A 89 8.71 12.52 -9.73
CA CYS A 89 8.94 12.74 -11.15
C CYS A 89 10.12 13.71 -11.34
N ALA A 90 11.16 13.31 -12.07
CA ALA A 90 12.31 14.17 -12.35
C ALA A 90 11.95 15.43 -13.19
N GLY A 91 10.86 15.38 -13.97
CA GLY A 91 10.43 16.48 -14.84
C GLY A 91 9.68 17.58 -14.09
N CYS A 92 8.56 17.26 -13.45
CA CYS A 92 7.74 18.26 -12.74
C CYS A 92 7.99 18.32 -11.22
N ARG A 93 8.83 17.43 -10.68
CA ARG A 93 9.17 17.31 -9.25
C ARG A 93 7.99 17.01 -8.32
N ARG A 94 6.83 16.60 -8.84
CA ARG A 94 5.72 16.10 -8.02
C ARG A 94 6.14 14.82 -7.30
N SER A 95 5.83 14.74 -6.01
CA SER A 95 6.08 13.57 -5.18
C SER A 95 4.78 12.79 -4.97
N TYR A 96 4.73 11.59 -5.50
CA TYR A 96 3.62 10.67 -5.46
C TYR A 96 3.77 9.77 -4.23
N ARG A 97 2.77 9.82 -3.34
CA ARG A 97 2.63 8.98 -2.14
C ARG A 97 1.55 7.93 -2.40
N HIS A 98 1.29 7.06 -1.43
CA HIS A 98 0.28 6.00 -1.56
C HIS A 98 -1.15 6.53 -1.81
N ASN A 99 -1.59 7.54 -1.04
CA ASN A 99 -2.98 8.05 -1.12
C ASN A 99 -3.13 9.40 -1.85
N TYR A 100 -2.03 10.15 -2.01
CA TYR A 100 -2.03 11.47 -2.61
C TYR A 100 -0.70 11.76 -3.28
N TYR A 101 -0.63 12.87 -3.99
CA TYR A 101 0.63 13.45 -4.43
C TYR A 101 0.77 14.88 -3.90
N VAL A 102 2.01 15.34 -3.79
CA VAL A 102 2.39 16.69 -3.35
C VAL A 102 2.96 17.43 -4.55
N HIS A 103 2.50 18.67 -4.76
CA HIS A 103 3.02 19.52 -5.82
C HIS A 103 4.41 20.04 -5.47
N SER A 104 5.22 20.37 -6.47
CA SER A 104 6.61 20.81 -6.24
C SER A 104 6.72 22.26 -5.78
N ASP A 105 5.71 23.07 -6.08
CA ASP A 105 5.61 24.50 -5.79
C ASP A 105 4.78 24.82 -4.54
N SER A 106 4.12 23.82 -3.95
CA SER A 106 3.26 23.99 -2.79
C SER A 106 3.30 22.78 -1.87
N LYS A 107 3.00 22.98 -0.59
CA LYS A 107 2.82 21.88 0.37
C LYS A 107 1.43 21.24 0.28
N THR A 108 0.68 21.56 -0.76
CA THR A 108 -0.69 21.09 -0.96
C THR A 108 -0.68 19.62 -1.33
N ARG A 109 -1.47 18.83 -0.60
CA ARG A 109 -1.72 17.41 -0.90
C ARG A 109 -2.94 17.32 -1.83
N THR A 110 -2.81 16.59 -2.92
CA THR A 110 -3.93 16.26 -3.80
C THR A 110 -4.14 14.76 -3.83
N TYR A 111 -5.28 14.32 -3.31
CA TYR A 111 -5.67 12.91 -3.26
C TYR A 111 -6.01 12.41 -4.67
N TYR A 112 -5.72 11.14 -4.94
CA TYR A 112 -6.01 10.56 -6.24
C TYR A 112 -7.52 10.48 -6.46
N PRO A 113 -8.02 10.88 -7.63
CA PRO A 113 -9.43 10.70 -7.97
C PRO A 113 -9.70 9.21 -8.22
N GLY A 114 -10.86 8.73 -7.79
CA GLY A 114 -11.27 7.36 -8.04
C GLY A 114 -12.68 7.09 -7.52
N PRO A 115 -13.40 6.12 -8.10
CA PRO A 115 -14.74 5.75 -7.64
C PRO A 115 -14.70 5.05 -6.26
N ASN A 116 -13.56 4.43 -5.91
CA ASN A 116 -13.38 3.65 -4.70
C ASN A 116 -12.22 4.21 -3.85
N LEU A 117 -12.37 4.11 -2.54
CA LEU A 117 -11.29 4.39 -1.60
C LEU A 117 -10.14 3.37 -1.75
N PRO A 118 -8.89 3.78 -1.57
CA PRO A 118 -7.75 2.86 -1.58
C PRO A 118 -7.91 1.81 -0.46
N GLN A 119 -7.29 0.64 -0.60
CA GLN A 119 -7.39 -0.42 0.42
C GLN A 119 -6.85 0.03 1.78
N TYR A 120 -5.79 0.84 1.78
CA TYR A 120 -5.17 1.39 2.98
C TYR A 120 -5.18 2.91 2.93
N ILE A 121 -5.69 3.55 3.99
CA ILE A 121 -5.73 5.01 4.14
C ILE A 121 -4.61 5.43 5.09
N GLN A 122 -3.83 6.43 4.69
CA GLN A 122 -2.84 7.07 5.53
C GLN A 122 -3.53 7.90 6.63
N LEU A 123 -3.24 7.57 7.89
CA LEU A 123 -3.69 8.33 9.06
C LEU A 123 -2.66 9.42 9.41
N ASP A 124 -1.38 9.05 9.41
CA ASP A 124 -0.25 9.97 9.56
C ASP A 124 0.99 9.45 8.79
N GLU A 125 2.19 10.00 9.04
CA GLU A 125 3.41 9.62 8.33
C GLU A 125 3.81 8.14 8.49
N HIS A 126 3.48 7.51 9.62
CA HIS A 126 3.90 6.15 9.98
C HIS A 126 2.73 5.18 10.21
N HIS A 127 1.48 5.64 10.11
CA HIS A 127 0.30 4.83 10.36
C HIS A 127 -0.67 4.81 9.18
N TYR A 128 -1.10 3.61 8.83
CA TYR A 128 -2.13 3.34 7.84
C TYR A 128 -3.21 2.45 8.45
N ALA A 129 -4.43 2.52 7.95
CA ALA A 129 -5.51 1.62 8.32
C ALA A 129 -6.20 1.04 7.09
N GLU A 130 -6.69 -0.19 7.21
CA GLU A 130 -7.63 -0.73 6.23
C GLU A 130 -8.88 0.14 6.14
N THR A 131 -9.32 0.41 4.93
CA THR A 131 -10.51 1.23 4.69
C THR A 131 -11.76 0.65 5.35
N GLU A 132 -11.88 -0.69 5.39
CA GLU A 132 -13.00 -1.36 6.07
C GLU A 132 -13.03 -1.06 7.57
N LEU A 133 -11.85 -0.96 8.22
CA LEU A 133 -11.75 -0.59 9.63
C LEU A 133 -12.23 0.86 9.86
N TYR A 134 -11.85 1.78 8.96
CA TYR A 134 -12.32 3.17 9.00
C TYR A 134 -13.83 3.28 8.74
N LEU A 135 -14.38 2.51 7.81
CA LEU A 135 -15.82 2.47 7.53
C LEU A 135 -16.60 1.85 8.69
N CYS A 136 -16.07 0.81 9.34
CA CYS A 136 -16.68 0.20 10.52
C CYS A 136 -16.75 1.21 11.67
N ASP A 137 -15.67 1.92 11.95
CA ASP A 137 -15.63 2.99 12.97
C ASP A 137 -16.69 4.08 12.68
N LYS A 138 -16.78 4.54 11.43
CA LYS A 138 -17.78 5.51 10.97
C LYS A 138 -19.23 5.03 11.10
N LEU A 139 -19.49 3.75 10.87
CA LEU A 139 -20.81 3.14 11.01
C LEU A 139 -21.18 2.90 12.48
N CYS A 140 -20.19 2.61 13.34
CA CYS A 140 -20.39 2.41 14.76
C CYS A 140 -20.61 3.73 15.54
N HIS A 141 -20.00 4.83 15.10
CA HIS A 141 -20.07 6.14 15.75
C HIS A 141 -20.89 7.17 14.95
N GLY A 142 -22.08 6.76 14.50
CA GLY A 142 -23.01 7.49 13.62
C GLY A 142 -23.05 9.03 13.71
N PHE A 143 -23.31 9.67 12.57
CA PHE A 143 -23.59 11.10 12.42
C PHE A 143 -24.74 11.59 13.30
#